data_AF-A0A453AVQ3-F1
#
_entry.id   AF-A0A453AVQ3-F1
#
_cell.length_a   1.000
_cell.length_b   1.000
_cell.length_c   1.000
_cell.angle_alpha   90.00
_cell.angle_beta   90.00
_cell.angle_gamma   90.00
#
_symmetry.space_group_name_H-M   'P 1'
#
loop_
_entity.id
_entity.type
_entity.pdbx_description
1 polymer ?
#
loop_
_entity_poly.entity_id
_entity_poly.type
_entity_poly.pdbx_seq_one_letter_code
_entity_poly.pdbx_strand_id
1 'polypeptide(L)'
;MTMGAEREAGEEEESRRPLLPSSPSPGSPSATEPTDPGRSSSSALRGGGGGWGGGGAEVSAAEVRSAASFSSSSSNYYPSAPSPHHDAVVYPPSIHSAVLSPSPSSAATPQHAHGLAIVPQGPYGGDYQPSQSQGVRRDVLDEVEIRHLLIEHVGHRCCWGSRPARTWKITSIEDCNVYVGTLETFIEERDTILKKEPYDGGKIDGRDKGPVLGVWELDLRSEFPMLFVPEKEVMVKIPHSEITEKCLDCEGRGEAPCPTCNAGQQHGFYKANQMTRCSVCHGRGLLAHQDGSDSVCGMCNGQGMLPCIACASRGLVTCQTCNGCGSLLAQSTAHVRWKTLTARKVSATTGAASVPDEVFHRAQGVQLCNIQAYQCTPAFFADSYPLNQFSSEIVASRLPVPPSARVISERHIISVVPVTRVTMSHRKRSFSFYVVGYGRDVFIRDYPSKFCWGLCRCFEWLGN
;
A
#
# COMPACT_ATOMS: atom_id res chain seq x y z
N MET A 1 -32.48 7.48 -62.25
CA MET A 1 -32.73 7.14 -63.67
C MET A 1 -31.55 6.32 -64.17
N THR A 2 -31.79 5.43 -65.14
CA THR A 2 -30.86 4.52 -65.84
C THR A 2 -30.40 3.24 -65.12
N MET A 3 -31.25 2.21 -65.24
CA MET A 3 -31.04 0.95 -66.01
C MET A 3 -29.63 0.31 -66.07
N GLY A 4 -29.58 -0.99 -65.78
CA GLY A 4 -28.53 -1.90 -66.26
C GLY A 4 -28.37 -3.13 -65.37
N ALA A 5 -29.09 -4.21 -65.69
CA ALA A 5 -29.23 -5.42 -64.89
C ALA A 5 -28.36 -6.59 -65.39
N GLU A 6 -28.18 -7.57 -64.48
CA GLU A 6 -27.93 -9.00 -64.67
C GLU A 6 -26.55 -9.52 -65.12
N ARG A 7 -25.92 -10.35 -64.25
CA ARG A 7 -25.59 -11.76 -64.53
C ARG A 7 -25.16 -12.54 -63.28
N GLU A 8 -25.40 -13.85 -63.37
CA GLU A 8 -25.54 -14.87 -62.33
C GLU A 8 -24.24 -15.49 -61.77
N ALA A 9 -24.42 -16.17 -60.63
CA ALA A 9 -23.90 -17.48 -60.20
C ALA A 9 -22.40 -17.70 -59.90
N GLY A 10 -22.15 -18.42 -58.79
CA GLY A 10 -21.03 -19.36 -58.69
C GLY A 10 -20.28 -19.41 -57.36
N GLU A 11 -20.73 -20.31 -56.49
CA GLU A 11 -19.94 -21.29 -55.72
C GLU A 11 -19.02 -20.88 -54.55
N GLU A 12 -19.21 -21.65 -53.48
CA GLU A 12 -18.44 -21.74 -52.24
C GLU A 12 -17.09 -22.42 -52.49
N GLU A 13 -15.98 -21.85 -52.00
CA GLU A 13 -14.75 -22.61 -51.79
C GLU A 13 -14.02 -22.18 -50.51
N GLU A 14 -13.67 -23.18 -49.73
CA GLU A 14 -13.05 -23.14 -48.42
C GLU A 14 -11.55 -22.80 -48.49
N SER A 15 -11.07 -21.91 -47.62
CA SER A 15 -9.62 -21.65 -47.45
C SER A 15 -9.18 -21.67 -45.98
N ARG A 16 -8.42 -22.71 -45.66
CA ARG A 16 -7.60 -22.93 -44.45
C ARG A 16 -6.47 -21.90 -44.28
N ARG A 17 -6.18 -21.56 -43.01
CA ARG A 17 -4.86 -21.58 -42.28
C ARG A 17 -4.80 -20.45 -41.22
N PRO A 18 -3.88 -20.46 -40.23
CA PRO A 18 -2.99 -21.53 -39.73
C PRO A 18 -3.05 -21.76 -38.19
N LEU A 19 -2.65 -22.95 -37.77
CA LEU A 19 -2.39 -23.34 -36.38
C LEU A 19 -1.01 -22.83 -35.92
N LEU A 20 -0.94 -22.25 -34.71
CA LEU A 20 0.28 -22.04 -33.93
C LEU A 20 0.20 -22.84 -32.62
N PRO A 21 1.35 -23.26 -32.05
CA PRO A 21 1.44 -24.40 -31.15
C PRO A 21 1.18 -24.08 -29.68
N SER A 22 0.47 -24.98 -29.01
CA SER A 22 0.25 -25.01 -27.56
C SER A 22 1.43 -25.66 -26.85
N SER A 23 2.03 -24.96 -25.88
CA SER A 23 3.05 -25.51 -24.97
C SER A 23 2.38 -26.13 -23.72
N PRO A 24 2.92 -27.22 -23.14
CA PRO A 24 2.25 -28.03 -22.13
C PRO A 24 2.48 -27.58 -20.68
N SER A 25 1.44 -27.74 -19.87
CA SER A 25 1.45 -27.62 -18.40
C SER A 25 2.19 -28.81 -17.75
N PRO A 26 2.94 -28.61 -16.64
CA PRO A 26 3.59 -29.69 -15.92
C PRO A 26 2.62 -30.41 -14.97
N GLY A 27 2.50 -31.72 -15.14
CA GLY A 27 1.80 -32.64 -14.25
C GLY A 27 2.67 -33.15 -13.11
N SER A 28 2.03 -33.38 -11.97
CA SER A 28 2.56 -34.03 -10.77
C SER A 28 2.97 -35.49 -11.05
N PRO A 29 4.04 -36.02 -10.41
CA PRO A 29 4.27 -37.45 -10.35
C PRO A 29 3.93 -38.03 -8.97
N SER A 30 3.29 -39.20 -8.96
CA SER A 30 3.07 -40.04 -7.79
C SER A 30 3.85 -41.35 -7.89
N ALA A 31 4.41 -41.73 -6.74
CA ALA A 31 4.65 -43.07 -6.19
C ALA A 31 5.79 -43.96 -6.74
N THR A 32 6.74 -44.24 -5.83
CA THR A 32 7.30 -45.57 -5.59
C THR A 32 7.55 -45.74 -4.09
N GLU A 33 6.97 -46.80 -3.53
CA GLU A 33 7.15 -47.38 -2.19
C GLU A 33 8.49 -48.15 -2.09
N PRO A 34 9.05 -48.45 -0.89
CA PRO A 34 8.59 -49.65 -0.16
C PRO A 34 8.66 -49.65 1.41
N THR A 35 7.70 -50.40 2.00
CA THR A 35 7.78 -51.31 3.19
C THR A 35 8.05 -50.78 4.62
N ASP A 36 6.96 -50.62 5.39
CA ASP A 36 6.55 -51.23 6.70
C ASP A 36 7.51 -51.43 7.91
N PRO A 37 7.01 -51.64 9.17
CA PRO A 37 5.79 -51.15 9.84
C PRO A 37 6.02 -50.63 11.29
N GLY A 38 5.08 -49.86 11.83
CA GLY A 38 5.15 -49.31 13.20
C GLY A 38 3.82 -48.85 13.80
N ARG A 39 2.94 -49.82 14.04
CA ARG A 39 1.72 -49.87 14.87
C ARG A 39 1.57 -48.78 15.97
N SER A 40 0.46 -48.03 15.97
CA SER A 40 -0.59 -48.03 17.02
C SER A 40 -1.48 -46.76 17.04
N SER A 41 -2.73 -46.95 16.62
CA SER A 41 -3.97 -46.66 17.37
C SER A 41 -4.18 -45.28 18.04
N SER A 42 -5.12 -44.48 17.50
CA SER A 42 -6.56 -44.52 17.85
C SER A 42 -7.27 -43.15 17.92
N SER A 43 -8.25 -43.02 17.02
CA SER A 43 -9.60 -42.44 17.18
C SER A 43 -9.82 -41.00 17.67
N ALA A 44 -10.31 -40.17 16.75
CA ALA A 44 -11.31 -39.13 17.03
C ALA A 44 -12.44 -39.22 15.97
N LEU A 45 -13.64 -39.59 16.42
CA LEU A 45 -14.88 -39.51 15.67
C LEU A 45 -15.31 -38.03 15.61
N ARG A 46 -15.52 -37.49 14.40
CA ARG A 46 -16.32 -36.27 14.18
C ARG A 46 -17.58 -36.64 13.42
N GLY A 47 -18.70 -36.28 14.01
CA GLY A 47 -20.02 -36.47 13.45
C GLY A 47 -20.42 -35.40 12.44
N GLY A 48 -21.52 -35.72 11.76
CA GLY A 48 -22.73 -34.91 11.88
C GLY A 48 -22.93 -33.86 10.80
N GLY A 49 -23.47 -34.31 9.67
CA GLY A 49 -24.00 -33.47 8.59
C GLY A 49 -25.03 -32.44 9.05
N GLY A 50 -25.14 -31.38 8.26
CA GLY A 50 -26.10 -30.30 8.43
C GLY A 50 -27.53 -30.66 8.04
N GLY A 51 -28.42 -29.76 8.42
CA GLY A 51 -29.81 -29.71 7.98
C GLY A 51 -30.34 -28.31 8.24
N TRP A 52 -30.59 -27.57 7.16
CA TRP A 52 -31.29 -26.29 7.19
C TRP A 52 -32.77 -26.54 6.99
N GLY A 53 -33.62 -25.96 7.84
CA GLY A 53 -35.06 -26.03 7.72
C GLY A 53 -35.76 -24.99 8.58
N GLY A 54 -36.24 -23.93 7.93
CA GLY A 54 -37.60 -23.40 8.10
C GLY A 54 -37.90 -22.46 9.28
N GLY A 55 -38.59 -21.37 8.94
CA GLY A 55 -39.69 -20.86 9.75
C GLY A 55 -39.37 -19.64 10.61
N GLY A 56 -39.97 -18.50 10.25
CA GLY A 56 -39.84 -17.25 10.97
C GLY A 56 -40.54 -17.24 12.33
N ALA A 57 -40.13 -16.27 13.14
CA ALA A 57 -40.95 -15.69 14.20
C ALA A 57 -40.46 -14.25 14.43
N GLU A 58 -41.32 -13.29 14.14
CA GLU A 58 -41.24 -11.94 14.67
C GLU A 58 -41.40 -12.03 16.20
N VAL A 59 -40.52 -11.35 16.95
CA VAL A 59 -40.75 -11.12 18.37
C VAL A 59 -40.42 -9.68 18.73
N SER A 60 -41.44 -9.07 19.32
CA SER A 60 -41.59 -7.65 19.63
C SER A 60 -40.74 -7.23 20.84
N ALA A 61 -40.46 -5.92 20.89
CA ALA A 61 -39.77 -5.26 21.98
C ALA A 61 -40.58 -5.27 23.28
N ALA A 62 -40.29 -6.21 24.18
CA ALA A 62 -40.60 -6.10 25.60
C ALA A 62 -39.93 -7.24 26.41
N GLU A 63 -38.67 -7.09 26.81
CA GLU A 63 -38.16 -7.75 28.03
C GLU A 63 -36.85 -7.11 28.51
N VAL A 64 -36.98 -5.98 29.20
CA VAL A 64 -35.95 -5.42 30.08
C VAL A 64 -36.62 -5.10 31.39
N ARG A 65 -36.39 -5.92 32.43
CA ARG A 65 -36.07 -5.47 33.79
C ARG A 65 -35.89 -6.62 34.78
N SER A 66 -34.88 -6.42 35.63
CA SER A 66 -34.70 -6.96 36.99
C SER A 66 -33.69 -8.10 37.14
N ALA A 67 -32.49 -7.75 37.58
CA ALA A 67 -31.90 -8.31 38.80
C ALA A 67 -30.64 -7.52 39.15
N ALA A 68 -30.77 -6.56 40.07
CA ALA A 68 -29.67 -6.05 40.85
C ALA A 68 -29.95 -6.33 42.33
N SER A 69 -28.95 -6.91 42.98
CA SER A 69 -28.68 -6.89 44.43
C SER A 69 -29.29 -7.99 45.30
N PHE A 70 -28.60 -8.20 46.44
CA PHE A 70 -28.74 -9.18 47.54
C PHE A 70 -27.98 -10.51 47.28
N SER A 71 -27.02 -10.99 48.07
CA SER A 71 -26.38 -10.51 49.31
C SER A 71 -25.12 -11.36 49.54
N SER A 72 -24.14 -10.76 50.22
CA SER A 72 -22.92 -11.36 50.76
C SER A 72 -23.20 -12.51 51.75
N SER A 73 -22.36 -13.55 51.78
CA SER A 73 -21.58 -14.04 52.95
C SER A 73 -21.12 -15.51 52.81
N SER A 74 -19.80 -15.73 52.99
CA SER A 74 -19.15 -16.85 53.73
C SER A 74 -18.13 -17.72 52.97
N SER A 75 -16.87 -17.55 53.39
CA SER A 75 -15.79 -18.54 53.59
C SER A 75 -14.91 -19.04 52.43
N ASN A 76 -13.75 -18.39 52.32
CA ASN A 76 -12.37 -18.91 52.29
C ASN A 76 -12.09 -20.31 51.72
N TYR A 77 -11.30 -20.36 50.64
CA TYR A 77 -10.01 -21.09 50.59
C TYR A 77 -9.23 -20.62 49.34
N TYR A 78 -8.05 -20.02 49.52
CA TYR A 78 -7.05 -19.81 48.44
C TYR A 78 -5.97 -20.89 48.53
N PRO A 79 -5.27 -21.15 47.42
CA PRO A 79 -3.82 -21.01 47.49
C PRO A 79 -3.26 -20.03 46.44
N SER A 80 -2.15 -19.43 46.84
CA SER A 80 -1.48 -18.24 46.28
C SER A 80 -0.86 -18.43 44.89
N ALA A 81 -0.75 -17.31 44.17
CA ALA A 81 -0.01 -17.17 42.90
C ALA A 81 1.52 -17.13 43.13
N PRO A 82 2.33 -17.64 42.18
CA PRO A 82 3.79 -17.52 42.23
C PRO A 82 4.27 -16.13 41.80
N SER A 83 5.25 -15.58 42.53
CA SER A 83 5.96 -14.34 42.19
C SER A 83 6.80 -14.48 40.92
N PRO A 84 6.82 -13.47 40.02
CA PRO A 84 7.89 -13.30 39.07
C PRO A 84 8.89 -12.24 39.59
N HIS A 85 10.08 -12.70 39.98
CA HIS A 85 11.25 -11.85 40.03
C HIS A 85 11.98 -11.93 38.68
N HIS A 86 12.44 -10.75 38.25
CA HIS A 86 13.44 -10.44 37.21
C HIS A 86 12.96 -10.08 35.78
N ASP A 87 13.35 -8.85 35.44
CA ASP A 87 13.53 -8.25 34.11
C ASP A 87 12.35 -7.53 33.45
N ALA A 88 11.77 -6.56 34.17
CA ALA A 88 11.10 -5.41 33.55
C ALA A 88 12.10 -4.25 33.41
N VAL A 89 12.68 -4.08 32.22
CA VAL A 89 13.37 -2.84 31.85
C VAL A 89 12.30 -1.79 31.56
N VAL A 90 12.01 -1.00 32.60
CA VAL A 90 11.19 0.22 32.53
C VAL A 90 11.98 1.28 31.76
N TYR A 91 11.53 1.67 30.57
CA TYR A 91 12.06 2.86 29.89
C TYR A 91 11.35 4.14 30.36
N PRO A 92 12.07 5.28 30.45
CA PRO A 92 11.59 6.50 31.06
C PRO A 92 10.59 7.26 30.15
N PRO A 93 9.67 8.05 30.74
CA PRO A 93 8.69 8.81 29.97
C PRO A 93 9.29 10.15 29.55
N SER A 94 9.91 10.24 28.36
CA SER A 94 10.12 11.54 27.66
C SER A 94 10.92 11.38 26.36
N ILE A 95 10.22 11.20 25.23
CA ILE A 95 10.80 11.48 23.90
C ILE A 95 9.82 12.24 22.97
N HIS A 96 8.69 12.73 23.49
CA HIS A 96 7.69 13.45 22.67
C HIS A 96 7.50 14.94 23.05
N SER A 97 8.34 15.51 23.91
CA SER A 97 8.21 16.93 24.30
C SER A 97 8.94 17.93 23.38
N ALA A 98 9.51 17.50 22.26
CA ALA A 98 10.29 18.38 21.39
C ALA A 98 9.72 18.50 19.97
N VAL A 99 8.38 18.56 19.81
CA VAL A 99 7.74 19.14 18.62
C VAL A 99 6.44 19.86 19.04
N LEU A 100 6.58 20.88 19.90
CA LEU A 100 5.56 21.91 20.03
C LEU A 100 6.07 23.13 19.26
N SER A 101 5.33 23.52 18.22
CA SER A 101 5.56 24.80 17.55
C SER A 101 5.24 25.94 18.53
N PRO A 102 6.03 27.02 18.58
CA PRO A 102 5.78 28.13 19.49
C PRO A 102 4.55 28.94 19.04
N SER A 103 3.54 29.02 19.91
CA SER A 103 2.45 29.99 19.80
C SER A 103 3.01 31.41 19.96
N PRO A 104 2.48 32.42 19.22
CA PRO A 104 3.11 33.74 19.14
C PRO A 104 3.03 34.51 20.46
N SER A 105 4.17 35.05 20.84
CA SER A 105 4.39 35.89 22.01
C SER A 105 3.52 37.14 21.99
N SER A 106 2.82 37.40 23.11
CA SER A 106 2.30 38.73 23.46
C SER A 106 3.21 39.34 24.52
N ALA A 107 3.54 40.62 24.35
CA ALA A 107 4.54 41.37 25.10
C ALA A 107 4.19 41.61 26.59
N ALA A 108 5.25 41.93 27.36
CA ALA A 108 5.38 42.22 28.80
C ALA A 108 4.27 43.10 29.41
N THR A 109 3.94 43.06 30.72
CA THR A 109 4.76 43.32 31.94
C THR A 109 3.91 42.99 33.23
N PRO A 110 4.30 43.21 34.52
CA PRO A 110 4.72 42.14 35.43
C PRO A 110 3.97 42.00 36.80
N GLN A 111 4.30 40.92 37.52
CA GLN A 111 4.30 40.68 38.99
C GLN A 111 2.97 40.70 39.78
N HIS A 112 2.59 39.54 40.35
CA HIS A 112 2.60 39.32 41.81
C HIS A 112 2.38 37.85 42.18
N ALA A 113 2.99 37.46 43.29
CA ALA A 113 3.15 36.11 43.82
C ALA A 113 1.91 35.53 44.51
N HIS A 114 1.96 34.21 44.65
CA HIS A 114 1.46 33.35 45.75
C HIS A 114 0.59 32.20 45.25
N GLY A 115 1.11 30.99 45.44
CA GLY A 115 0.37 29.74 45.26
C GLY A 115 -0.64 29.52 46.37
N LEU A 116 -1.59 28.62 46.10
CA LEU A 116 -1.94 27.46 46.92
C LEU A 116 -3.10 26.72 46.23
N ALA A 117 -2.99 25.40 46.16
CA ALA A 117 -4.04 24.50 45.69
C ALA A 117 -5.07 24.25 46.80
N ILE A 118 -6.37 24.38 46.52
CA ILE A 118 -7.46 23.73 47.26
C ILE A 118 -8.62 23.40 46.30
N VAL A 119 -9.07 22.15 46.35
CA VAL A 119 -10.33 21.59 45.80
C VAL A 119 -11.18 21.17 47.03
N PRO A 120 -12.51 20.91 46.96
CA PRO A 120 -13.67 21.63 46.39
C PRO A 120 -14.68 22.01 47.52
N GLN A 121 -15.86 22.57 47.18
CA GLN A 121 -17.21 22.30 47.74
C GLN A 121 -18.15 23.47 47.32
N GLY A 122 -19.30 23.17 46.71
CA GLY A 122 -20.27 24.13 46.12
C GLY A 122 -21.20 24.80 47.15
N PRO A 123 -22.49 25.07 46.86
CA PRO A 123 -23.16 25.37 45.60
C PRO A 123 -24.00 26.67 45.70
N TYR A 124 -23.85 27.64 44.81
CA TYR A 124 -24.85 28.70 44.64
C TYR A 124 -25.00 29.07 43.17
N GLY A 125 -26.25 29.04 42.71
CA GLY A 125 -26.66 29.37 41.35
C GLY A 125 -26.33 30.83 41.02
N GLY A 126 -25.75 31.00 39.84
CA GLY A 126 -25.59 32.27 39.17
C GLY A 126 -25.74 31.99 37.69
N ASP A 127 -26.68 32.69 37.05
CA ASP A 127 -27.08 32.53 35.66
C ASP A 127 -25.87 32.51 34.72
N TYR A 128 -25.60 31.34 34.14
CA TYR A 128 -24.70 31.22 33.00
C TYR A 128 -25.44 31.71 31.76
N GLN A 129 -25.27 33.00 31.47
CA GLN A 129 -25.49 33.55 30.15
C GLN A 129 -24.51 32.84 29.19
N PRO A 130 -24.97 32.11 28.16
CA PRO A 130 -24.06 31.48 27.22
C PRO A 130 -23.32 32.59 26.50
N SER A 131 -22.00 32.69 26.75
CA SER A 131 -21.08 33.34 25.84
C SER A 131 -21.35 32.75 24.46
N GLN A 132 -21.83 33.60 23.55
CA GLN A 132 -22.15 33.27 22.18
C GLN A 132 -21.05 32.39 21.61
N SER A 133 -21.35 31.11 21.45
CA SER A 133 -20.64 30.27 20.52
C SER A 133 -20.65 31.02 19.19
N GLN A 134 -19.48 31.42 18.72
CA GLN A 134 -19.33 31.81 17.33
C GLN A 134 -19.90 30.66 16.51
N GLY A 135 -21.08 30.91 15.96
CA GLY A 135 -21.95 29.87 15.46
C GLY A 135 -21.23 29.06 14.41
N VAL A 136 -21.31 27.74 14.54
CA VAL A 136 -21.37 26.88 13.36
C VAL A 136 -22.55 27.39 12.56
N ARG A 137 -22.31 28.35 11.65
CA ARG A 137 -23.30 28.77 10.67
C ARG A 137 -23.69 27.49 9.95
N ARG A 138 -24.93 27.03 10.15
CA ARG A 138 -25.56 26.16 9.16
C ARG A 138 -25.50 26.94 7.86
N ASP A 139 -24.55 26.57 7.01
CA ASP A 139 -24.45 27.08 5.65
C ASP A 139 -25.60 26.43 4.87
N VAL A 140 -26.82 26.94 5.12
CA VAL A 140 -28.02 26.46 4.45
C VAL A 140 -27.93 26.96 3.02
N LEU A 141 -27.62 26.04 2.10
CA LEU A 141 -27.58 26.34 0.68
C LEU A 141 -28.98 26.75 0.21
N ASP A 142 -29.10 27.94 -0.36
CA ASP A 142 -30.36 28.37 -0.94
C ASP A 142 -30.59 27.78 -2.34
N GLU A 143 -31.82 27.87 -2.86
CA GLU A 143 -32.15 27.34 -4.18
C GLU A 143 -31.37 27.98 -5.33
N VAL A 144 -30.93 29.24 -5.17
CA VAL A 144 -30.22 29.99 -6.20
C VAL A 144 -28.80 29.44 -6.32
N GLU A 145 -28.14 29.24 -5.19
CA GLU A 145 -26.81 28.67 -5.06
C GLU A 145 -26.77 27.21 -5.49
N ILE A 146 -27.73 26.39 -5.04
CA ILE A 146 -27.89 25.00 -5.48
C ILE A 146 -28.00 24.92 -7.01
N ARG A 147 -28.83 25.79 -7.60
CA ARG A 147 -29.01 25.83 -9.05
C ARG A 147 -27.72 26.29 -9.76
N HIS A 148 -27.00 27.25 -9.21
CA HIS A 148 -25.73 27.72 -9.75
C HIS A 148 -24.69 26.60 -9.78
N LEU A 149 -24.48 25.90 -8.66
CA LEU A 149 -23.56 24.77 -8.55
C LEU A 149 -23.88 23.66 -9.57
N LEU A 150 -25.16 23.34 -9.74
CA LEU A 150 -25.60 22.36 -10.74
C LEU A 150 -25.31 22.83 -12.17
N ILE A 151 -25.60 24.10 -12.50
CA ILE A 151 -25.35 24.66 -13.83
C ILE A 151 -23.86 24.63 -14.15
N GLU A 152 -23.02 25.02 -13.20
CA GLU A 152 -21.57 24.98 -13.32
C GLU A 152 -21.07 23.55 -13.55
N HIS A 153 -21.50 22.60 -12.72
CA HIS A 153 -21.11 21.19 -12.86
C HIS A 153 -21.52 20.59 -14.22
N VAL A 154 -22.74 20.88 -14.68
CA VAL A 154 -23.25 20.42 -15.98
C VAL A 154 -22.52 21.10 -17.13
N GLY A 155 -22.18 22.38 -17.00
CA GLY A 155 -21.47 23.16 -18.01
C GLY A 155 -20.09 22.61 -18.35
N HIS A 156 -19.42 21.97 -17.39
CA HIS A 156 -18.14 21.30 -17.59
C HIS A 156 -18.25 19.96 -18.34
N ARG A 157 -19.46 19.47 -18.66
CA ARG A 157 -19.69 18.18 -19.33
C ARG A 157 -20.34 18.38 -20.69
N CYS A 158 -19.55 18.25 -21.76
CA CYS A 158 -19.95 18.46 -23.17
C CYS A 158 -21.23 17.69 -23.59
N CYS A 159 -21.49 16.53 -22.99
CA CYS A 159 -22.59 15.64 -23.37
C CYS A 159 -23.85 15.84 -22.53
N TRP A 160 -23.89 16.82 -21.61
CA TRP A 160 -25.04 17.03 -20.73
C TRP A 160 -25.81 18.28 -21.15
N GLY A 161 -27.09 18.11 -21.45
CA GLY A 161 -27.97 19.23 -21.81
C GLY A 161 -28.17 20.17 -20.62
N SER A 162 -28.08 21.48 -20.84
CA SER A 162 -28.22 22.48 -19.77
C SER A 162 -29.66 22.70 -19.29
N ARG A 163 -30.66 22.25 -20.06
CA ARG A 163 -32.08 22.55 -19.81
C ARG A 163 -32.59 21.99 -18.48
N PRO A 164 -32.32 20.74 -18.05
CA PRO A 164 -32.73 20.26 -16.74
C PRO A 164 -32.18 21.11 -15.60
N ALA A 165 -30.88 21.40 -15.60
CA ALA A 165 -30.25 22.25 -14.59
C ALA A 165 -30.86 23.66 -14.47
N ARG A 166 -31.20 24.27 -15.62
CA ARG A 166 -31.69 25.66 -15.66
C ARG A 166 -33.19 25.80 -15.39
N THR A 167 -34.00 24.80 -15.74
CA THR A 167 -35.46 24.96 -15.86
C THR A 167 -36.30 24.02 -15.01
N TRP A 168 -35.74 22.90 -14.53
CA TRP A 168 -36.51 22.00 -13.68
C TRP A 168 -36.71 22.63 -12.30
N LYS A 169 -37.83 22.31 -11.65
CA LYS A 169 -38.14 22.84 -10.32
C LYS A 169 -37.45 21.98 -9.27
N ILE A 170 -36.84 22.62 -8.28
CA ILE A 170 -36.38 21.94 -7.06
C ILE A 170 -37.65 21.55 -6.28
N THR A 171 -37.78 20.29 -5.95
CA THR A 171 -38.96 19.75 -5.26
C THR A 171 -38.66 19.20 -3.88
N SER A 172 -37.41 18.84 -3.60
CA SER A 172 -36.95 18.42 -2.28
C SER A 172 -35.49 18.82 -2.10
N ILE A 173 -35.15 19.26 -0.89
CA ILE A 173 -33.79 19.51 -0.40
C ILE A 173 -33.69 18.78 0.95
N GLU A 174 -32.82 17.79 1.02
CA GLU A 174 -32.66 16.89 2.17
C GLU A 174 -31.22 16.95 2.68
N ASP A 175 -31.03 17.29 3.96
CA ASP A 175 -29.73 17.21 4.62
C ASP A 175 -29.43 15.76 5.02
N CYS A 176 -28.44 15.16 4.37
CA CYS A 176 -28.07 13.76 4.46
C CYS A 176 -26.63 13.59 4.98
N ASN A 177 -26.24 14.37 5.99
CA ASN A 177 -24.87 14.39 6.54
C ASN A 177 -24.27 12.99 6.71
N VAL A 178 -22.98 12.89 6.39
CA VAL A 178 -22.22 11.64 6.37
C VAL A 178 -21.06 11.74 7.35
N TYR A 179 -20.83 10.70 8.13
CA TYR A 179 -19.66 10.62 9.00
C TYR A 179 -18.56 9.80 8.32
N VAL A 180 -17.35 10.34 8.34
CA VAL A 180 -16.15 9.69 7.81
C VAL A 180 -15.19 9.44 8.96
N GLY A 181 -14.84 8.19 9.12
CA GLY A 181 -13.91 7.70 10.12
C GLY A 181 -12.60 7.30 9.50
N THR A 182 -11.48 7.65 10.13
CA THR A 182 -10.14 7.27 9.69
C THR A 182 -9.30 6.86 10.90
N LEU A 183 -8.73 5.66 10.85
CA LEU A 183 -7.66 5.24 11.75
C LEU A 183 -6.38 5.10 10.96
N GLU A 184 -5.42 5.96 11.28
CA GLU A 184 -4.06 5.90 10.74
C GLU A 184 -3.14 5.24 11.77
N THR A 185 -2.45 4.18 11.37
CA THR A 185 -1.42 3.51 12.16
C THR A 185 -0.07 3.78 11.51
N PHE A 186 0.73 4.64 12.14
CA PHE A 186 2.06 4.99 11.69
C PHE A 186 3.07 3.97 12.20
N ILE A 187 3.78 3.33 11.28
CA ILE A 187 4.68 2.22 11.58
C ILE A 187 6.08 2.47 11.00
N GLU A 188 7.06 1.84 11.62
CA GLU A 188 8.44 1.74 11.15
C GLU A 188 8.79 0.27 10.92
N GLU A 189 9.30 -0.03 9.73
CA GLU A 189 9.85 -1.33 9.35
C GLU A 189 11.36 -1.20 9.20
N ARG A 190 12.09 -2.20 9.69
CA ARG A 190 13.55 -2.27 9.52
C ARG A 190 13.97 -3.67 9.09
N ASP A 191 14.68 -3.74 7.97
CA ASP A 191 15.25 -4.97 7.43
C ASP A 191 16.74 -4.78 7.13
N THR A 192 17.51 -5.88 7.09
CA THR A 192 18.94 -5.83 6.73
C THR A 192 19.15 -6.40 5.33
N ILE A 193 19.84 -5.64 4.49
CA ILE A 193 20.21 -6.02 3.13
C ILE A 193 21.73 -6.13 3.05
N LEU A 194 22.22 -7.29 2.61
CA LEU A 194 23.64 -7.49 2.34
C LEU A 194 23.97 -7.00 0.94
N LYS A 195 24.79 -5.96 0.83
CA LYS A 195 25.32 -5.49 -0.46
C LYS A 195 26.73 -6.03 -0.66
N LYS A 196 27.02 -6.54 -1.86
CA LYS A 196 28.34 -7.04 -2.24
C LYS A 196 28.87 -6.29 -3.44
N GLU A 197 30.07 -5.76 -3.34
CA GLU A 197 30.73 -4.99 -4.41
C GLU A 197 32.18 -5.47 -4.60
N PRO A 198 32.77 -5.35 -5.80
CA PRO A 198 34.19 -5.63 -6.02
C PRO A 198 35.09 -4.89 -5.03
N TYR A 199 36.08 -5.58 -4.47
CA TYR A 199 36.98 -5.00 -3.47
C TYR A 199 38.42 -4.89 -3.98
N ASP A 200 38.93 -3.67 -4.08
CA ASP A 200 40.23 -3.33 -4.69
C ASP A 200 41.39 -3.14 -3.69
N GLY A 201 41.17 -3.42 -2.39
CA GLY A 201 42.22 -3.39 -1.37
C GLY A 201 42.28 -2.14 -0.49
N GLY A 202 41.14 -1.45 -0.30
CA GLY A 202 41.02 -0.29 0.57
C GLY A 202 41.06 -0.56 2.09
N LYS A 203 40.77 0.45 2.91
CA LYS A 203 40.51 0.24 4.34
C LYS A 203 39.02 -0.08 4.52
N ILE A 204 38.71 -1.20 5.17
CA ILE A 204 37.32 -1.58 5.47
C ILE A 204 36.92 -1.17 6.89
N ASP A 205 35.65 -0.82 7.09
CA ASP A 205 35.05 -0.66 8.40
C ASP A 205 34.51 -2.00 8.93
N GLY A 206 35.44 -2.85 9.38
CA GLY A 206 35.14 -4.19 9.87
C GLY A 206 34.92 -4.27 11.38
N ARG A 207 34.64 -5.48 11.85
CA ARG A 207 34.36 -5.80 13.27
C ARG A 207 35.53 -5.50 14.22
N ASP A 208 36.73 -5.32 13.69
CA ASP A 208 37.92 -4.91 14.43
C ASP A 208 37.82 -3.47 14.95
N LYS A 209 36.99 -2.62 14.33
CA LYS A 209 36.79 -1.22 14.72
C LYS A 209 35.64 -1.00 15.70
N GLY A 210 34.80 -2.00 15.92
CA GLY A 210 33.68 -1.94 16.85
C GLY A 210 32.66 -3.05 16.66
N PRO A 211 31.67 -3.16 17.56
CA PRO A 211 30.59 -4.14 17.43
C PRO A 211 29.67 -3.79 16.25
N VAL A 212 29.17 -4.82 15.57
CA VAL A 212 28.11 -4.67 14.56
C VAL A 212 26.79 -4.48 15.28
N LEU A 213 26.14 -3.35 15.03
CA LEU A 213 24.85 -3.03 15.62
C LEU A 213 23.71 -3.82 14.99
N GLY A 214 22.73 -4.20 15.80
CA GLY A 214 21.44 -4.69 15.32
C GLY A 214 20.65 -3.59 14.59
N VAL A 215 19.78 -3.98 13.66
CA VAL A 215 19.04 -3.01 12.82
C VAL A 215 18.20 -2.03 13.64
N TRP A 216 17.70 -2.45 14.81
CA TRP A 216 16.91 -1.64 15.74
C TRP A 216 17.75 -0.81 16.72
N GLU A 217 19.06 -1.06 16.80
CA GLU A 217 20.00 -0.31 17.65
C GLU A 217 20.57 0.92 16.93
N LEU A 218 20.36 1.02 15.61
CA LEU A 218 20.77 2.17 14.81
C LEU A 218 20.01 3.43 15.26
N ASP A 219 20.77 4.49 15.54
CA ASP A 219 20.21 5.82 15.80
C ASP A 219 19.81 6.49 14.50
N LEU A 220 18.50 6.64 14.29
CA LEU A 220 17.89 7.21 13.08
C LEU A 220 17.11 8.49 13.39
N ARG A 221 17.40 9.16 14.51
CA ARG A 221 16.70 10.39 14.91
C ARG A 221 16.74 11.49 13.86
N SER A 222 17.85 11.64 13.14
CA SER A 222 17.99 12.61 12.05
C SER A 222 17.16 12.26 10.81
N GLU A 223 16.88 10.97 10.62
CA GLU A 223 16.11 10.46 9.47
C GLU A 223 14.62 10.31 9.77
N PHE A 224 14.22 10.45 11.04
CA PHE A 224 12.83 10.26 11.44
C PHE A 224 11.91 11.29 10.76
N PRO A 225 10.88 10.87 10.01
CA PRO A 225 9.97 11.80 9.33
C PRO A 225 8.97 12.43 10.30
N MET A 226 8.20 13.41 9.80
CA MET A 226 6.98 13.82 10.48
C MET A 226 6.03 12.61 10.63
N LEU A 227 5.26 12.58 11.72
CA LEU A 227 4.28 11.51 11.94
C LEU A 227 3.21 11.51 10.84
N PHE A 228 2.74 10.31 10.51
CA PHE A 228 1.67 10.07 9.52
C PHE A 228 2.00 10.51 8.09
N VAL A 229 3.29 10.53 7.70
CA VAL A 229 3.66 10.60 6.28
C VAL A 229 3.16 9.34 5.55
N PRO A 230 2.74 9.44 4.27
CA PRO A 230 2.31 8.26 3.52
C PRO A 230 3.38 7.17 3.51
N GLU A 231 4.60 7.55 3.12
CA GLU A 231 5.77 6.67 3.07
C GLU A 231 7.07 7.49 3.07
N LYS A 232 8.11 6.98 3.73
CA LYS A 232 9.51 7.44 3.63
C LYS A 232 10.42 6.22 3.76
N GLU A 233 11.41 6.10 2.88
CA GLU A 233 12.40 5.03 2.91
C GLU A 233 13.82 5.60 2.96
N VAL A 234 14.72 4.93 3.70
CA VAL A 234 16.14 5.26 3.76
C VAL A 234 16.99 4.00 3.81
N MET A 235 18.19 4.11 3.23
CA MET A 235 19.21 3.06 3.26
C MET A 235 20.42 3.55 4.05
N VAL A 236 20.69 2.93 5.19
CA VAL A 236 21.75 3.36 6.11
C VAL A 236 22.74 2.22 6.30
N LYS A 237 24.04 2.49 6.08
CA LYS A 237 25.09 1.48 6.33
C LYS A 237 25.10 1.10 7.81
N ILE A 238 25.19 -0.20 8.10
CA ILE A 238 25.37 -0.68 9.47
C ILE A 238 26.87 -0.53 9.80
N PRO A 239 27.24 0.29 10.80
CA PRO A 239 28.64 0.50 11.17
C PRO A 239 29.36 -0.82 11.47
N HIS A 240 30.65 -0.88 11.15
CA HIS A 240 31.55 -2.01 11.44
C HIS A 240 31.14 -3.35 10.81
N SER A 241 30.19 -3.35 9.87
CA SER A 241 29.64 -4.57 9.26
C SER A 241 30.28 -4.93 7.92
N GLU A 242 31.33 -4.22 7.51
CA GLU A 242 32.07 -4.56 6.30
C GLU A 242 32.91 -5.82 6.52
N ILE A 243 32.84 -6.74 5.57
CA ILE A 243 33.66 -7.95 5.54
C ILE A 243 34.13 -8.22 4.11
N THR A 244 35.42 -8.52 3.98
CA THR A 244 35.97 -8.98 2.70
C THR A 244 35.72 -10.48 2.57
N GLU A 245 35.01 -10.85 1.51
CA GLU A 245 34.75 -12.24 1.13
C GLU A 245 35.54 -12.59 -0.14
N LYS A 246 35.93 -13.86 -0.27
CA LYS A 246 36.46 -14.34 -1.55
C LYS A 246 35.34 -14.37 -2.57
N CYS A 247 35.62 -13.89 -3.79
CA CYS A 247 34.68 -14.02 -4.89
C CYS A 247 34.48 -15.50 -5.20
N LEU A 248 33.25 -16.00 -5.05
CA LEU A 248 32.93 -17.42 -5.24
C LEU A 248 33.09 -17.83 -6.70
N ASP A 249 32.70 -16.97 -7.64
CA ASP A 249 32.71 -17.28 -9.08
C ASP A 249 34.12 -17.49 -9.67
N CYS A 250 35.15 -16.91 -9.05
CA CYS A 250 36.55 -17.13 -9.44
C CYS A 250 37.39 -17.73 -8.32
N GLU A 251 36.78 -18.13 -7.21
CA GLU A 251 37.43 -18.71 -6.02
C GLU A 251 38.63 -17.88 -5.50
N GLY A 252 38.55 -16.54 -5.58
CA GLY A 252 39.67 -15.69 -5.19
C GLY A 252 40.69 -15.37 -6.28
N ARG A 253 40.61 -15.97 -7.47
CA ARG A 253 41.64 -15.80 -8.52
C ARG A 253 41.58 -14.47 -9.28
N GLY A 254 40.44 -13.80 -9.30
CA GLY A 254 40.20 -12.63 -10.16
C GLY A 254 39.98 -12.96 -11.64
N GLU A 255 40.37 -14.15 -12.09
CA GLU A 255 40.12 -14.65 -13.44
C GLU A 255 39.16 -15.83 -13.44
N ALA A 256 38.30 -15.88 -14.46
CA ALA A 256 37.34 -16.94 -14.71
C ALA A 256 37.64 -17.65 -16.05
N PRO A 257 37.34 -18.95 -16.20
CA PRO A 257 37.46 -19.65 -17.48
C PRO A 257 36.71 -18.93 -18.59
N CYS A 258 37.35 -18.77 -19.74
CA CYS A 258 36.73 -18.15 -20.90
C CYS A 258 35.50 -18.97 -21.32
N PRO A 259 34.29 -18.39 -21.35
CA PRO A 259 33.05 -19.14 -21.63
C PRO A 259 33.04 -19.71 -23.04
N THR A 260 33.69 -19.03 -24.00
CA THR A 260 33.83 -19.52 -25.39
C THR A 260 34.77 -20.72 -25.52
N CYS A 261 35.89 -20.72 -24.81
CA CYS A 261 36.91 -21.79 -24.92
C CYS A 261 36.60 -23.01 -24.06
N ASN A 262 35.85 -22.81 -22.97
CA ASN A 262 35.64 -23.80 -21.92
C ASN A 262 34.14 -24.09 -21.70
N ALA A 263 33.30 -23.88 -22.72
CA ALA A 263 31.89 -24.21 -22.65
C ALA A 263 31.70 -25.69 -22.28
N GLY A 264 30.90 -25.96 -21.23
CA GLY A 264 30.60 -27.31 -20.76
C GLY A 264 31.74 -28.02 -20.00
N GLN A 265 32.81 -27.30 -19.66
CA GLN A 265 33.93 -27.86 -18.89
C GLN A 265 33.65 -27.81 -17.37
N GLN A 266 34.20 -28.76 -16.61
CA GLN A 266 34.07 -28.78 -15.15
C GLN A 266 34.77 -27.58 -14.49
N HIS A 267 34.22 -27.11 -13.37
CA HIS A 267 34.81 -26.04 -12.55
C HIS A 267 36.25 -26.38 -12.15
N GLY A 268 37.14 -25.38 -12.18
CA GLY A 268 38.55 -25.51 -11.79
C GLY A 268 39.52 -25.86 -12.92
N PHE A 269 39.04 -26.26 -14.09
CA PHE A 269 39.89 -26.54 -15.26
C PHE A 269 39.62 -25.59 -16.42
N TYR A 270 40.68 -25.14 -17.09
CA TYR A 270 40.58 -24.34 -18.31
C TYR A 270 41.60 -24.79 -19.36
N LYS A 271 41.27 -24.54 -20.61
CA LYS A 271 42.11 -24.80 -21.78
C LYS A 271 42.75 -23.49 -22.21
N ALA A 272 44.06 -23.40 -22.07
CA ALA A 272 44.86 -22.35 -22.70
C ALA A 272 45.06 -22.64 -24.19
N ASN A 273 45.57 -21.64 -24.91
CA ASN A 273 45.97 -21.68 -26.31
C ASN A 273 44.86 -22.13 -27.28
N GLN A 274 43.60 -21.90 -26.92
CA GLN A 274 42.47 -22.22 -27.80
C GLN A 274 42.41 -21.21 -28.94
N MET A 275 42.59 -21.73 -30.16
CA MET A 275 42.51 -20.97 -31.39
C MET A 275 41.16 -21.22 -32.06
N THR A 276 40.63 -20.20 -32.72
CA THR A 276 39.39 -20.26 -33.50
C THR A 276 39.73 -20.28 -34.99
N ARG A 277 38.91 -20.96 -35.81
CA ARG A 277 39.12 -20.92 -37.27
C ARG A 277 38.94 -19.49 -37.76
N CYS A 278 39.86 -19.01 -38.59
CA CYS A 278 39.74 -17.71 -39.22
C CYS A 278 38.45 -17.69 -40.04
N SER A 279 37.52 -16.80 -39.71
CA SER A 279 36.23 -16.68 -40.38
C SER A 279 36.38 -16.29 -41.85
N VAL A 280 37.43 -15.55 -42.19
CA VAL A 280 37.68 -15.02 -43.53
C VAL A 280 38.21 -16.08 -44.52
N CYS A 281 39.11 -16.97 -44.10
CA CYS A 281 39.63 -18.04 -44.95
C CYS A 281 39.10 -19.45 -44.58
N HIS A 282 38.17 -19.53 -43.62
CA HIS A 282 37.59 -20.76 -43.08
C HIS A 282 38.61 -21.83 -42.65
N GLY A 283 39.77 -21.43 -42.11
CA GLY A 283 40.83 -22.35 -41.71
C GLY A 283 41.93 -22.60 -42.76
N ARG A 284 41.78 -22.13 -44.01
CA ARG A 284 42.74 -22.43 -45.08
C ARG A 284 44.05 -21.65 -45.04
N GLY A 285 44.07 -20.49 -44.39
CA GLY A 285 45.21 -19.55 -44.47
C GLY A 285 45.32 -18.80 -45.81
N LEU A 286 44.51 -19.17 -46.80
CA LEU A 286 44.52 -18.60 -48.15
C LEU A 286 43.11 -18.11 -48.54
N LEU A 287 43.08 -17.07 -49.38
CA LEU A 287 41.89 -16.53 -50.03
C LEU A 287 41.95 -16.85 -51.53
N ALA A 288 40.99 -17.64 -51.99
CA ALA A 288 40.85 -18.04 -53.38
C ALA A 288 40.16 -16.93 -54.18
N HIS A 289 40.79 -16.51 -55.27
CA HIS A 289 40.27 -15.50 -56.20
C HIS A 289 39.54 -16.16 -57.38
N GLN A 290 38.70 -15.38 -58.07
CA GLN A 290 37.90 -15.88 -59.20
C GLN A 290 38.76 -16.28 -60.41
N ASP A 291 39.98 -15.75 -60.51
CA ASP A 291 40.96 -16.09 -61.55
C ASP A 291 41.75 -17.37 -61.24
N GLY A 292 41.43 -18.05 -60.12
CA GLY A 292 42.09 -19.28 -59.69
C GLY A 292 43.40 -19.08 -58.93
N SER A 293 43.80 -17.83 -58.66
CA SER A 293 44.97 -17.53 -57.82
C SER A 293 44.62 -17.55 -56.33
N ASP A 294 45.59 -17.93 -55.49
CA ASP A 294 45.46 -17.89 -54.03
C ASP A 294 46.33 -16.76 -53.48
N SER A 295 45.77 -15.96 -52.56
CA SER A 295 46.52 -14.98 -51.78
C SER A 295 46.56 -15.35 -50.31
N VAL A 296 47.65 -14.99 -49.63
CA VAL A 296 47.76 -15.22 -48.18
C VAL A 296 46.69 -14.41 -47.46
N CYS A 297 45.91 -15.07 -46.61
CA CYS A 297 44.89 -14.40 -45.80
C CYS A 297 45.56 -13.45 -44.82
N GLY A 298 45.41 -12.14 -45.03
CA GLY A 298 46.00 -11.10 -44.18
C GLY A 298 45.42 -11.05 -42.76
N MET A 299 44.20 -11.57 -42.55
CA MET A 299 43.59 -11.59 -41.21
C MET A 299 44.28 -12.58 -40.27
N CYS A 300 44.73 -13.73 -40.77
CA CYS A 300 45.41 -14.75 -39.98
C CYS A 300 46.88 -14.94 -40.38
N ASN A 301 47.42 -14.06 -41.25
CA ASN A 301 48.77 -14.14 -41.81
C ASN A 301 49.15 -15.55 -42.29
N GLY A 302 48.24 -16.21 -43.01
CA GLY A 302 48.48 -17.54 -43.55
C GLY A 302 48.28 -18.71 -42.58
N GLN A 303 48.02 -18.47 -41.30
CA GLN A 303 47.93 -19.53 -40.29
C GLN A 303 46.58 -20.28 -40.30
N GLY A 304 45.54 -19.71 -40.91
CA GLY A 304 44.18 -20.27 -40.93
C GLY A 304 43.43 -20.18 -39.59
N MET A 305 44.12 -19.88 -38.50
CA MET A 305 43.58 -19.82 -37.14
C MET A 305 43.80 -18.43 -36.54
N LEU A 306 42.89 -17.99 -35.68
CA LEU A 306 42.95 -16.73 -34.95
C LEU A 306 42.88 -17.00 -33.45
N PRO A 307 43.53 -16.19 -32.62
CA PRO A 307 43.37 -16.32 -31.18
C PRO A 307 41.91 -16.12 -30.78
N CYS A 308 41.47 -16.79 -29.72
CA CYS A 308 40.10 -16.58 -29.23
C CYS A 308 39.88 -15.10 -28.91
N ILE A 309 38.87 -14.47 -29.52
CA ILE A 309 38.59 -13.04 -29.36
C ILE A 309 38.26 -12.65 -27.91
N ALA A 310 37.68 -13.57 -27.13
CA ALA A 310 37.23 -13.29 -25.77
C ALA A 310 38.39 -13.34 -24.75
N CYS A 311 39.40 -14.18 -24.97
CA CYS A 311 40.49 -14.39 -24.00
C CYS A 311 41.90 -14.22 -24.58
N ALA A 312 42.02 -13.82 -25.85
CA ALA A 312 43.27 -13.78 -26.60
C ALA A 312 44.08 -15.09 -26.48
N SER A 313 43.37 -16.23 -26.58
CA SER A 313 43.92 -17.58 -26.38
C SER A 313 44.47 -17.89 -24.98
N ARG A 314 44.36 -17.00 -23.98
CA ARG A 314 44.78 -17.30 -22.60
C ARG A 314 43.93 -18.38 -21.94
N GLY A 315 42.69 -18.56 -22.40
CA GLY A 315 41.72 -19.49 -21.80
C GLY A 315 41.02 -18.95 -20.55
N LEU A 316 41.43 -17.78 -20.08
CA LEU A 316 40.90 -17.06 -18.92
C LEU A 316 40.48 -15.65 -19.32
N VAL A 317 39.45 -15.14 -18.65
CA VAL A 317 38.95 -13.77 -18.76
C VAL A 317 38.83 -13.16 -17.37
N THR A 318 38.85 -11.83 -17.29
CA THR A 318 38.60 -11.14 -16.03
C THR A 318 37.24 -11.54 -15.46
N CYS A 319 37.21 -11.92 -14.19
CA CYS A 319 35.97 -12.23 -13.50
C CYS A 319 35.11 -10.97 -13.43
N GLN A 320 33.89 -11.05 -13.98
CA GLN A 320 32.96 -9.91 -14.04
C GLN A 320 32.36 -9.59 -12.67
N THR A 321 32.20 -10.60 -11.80
CA THR A 321 31.60 -10.42 -10.48
C THR A 321 32.46 -9.59 -9.54
N CYS A 322 33.80 -9.79 -9.58
CA CYS A 322 34.75 -9.05 -8.75
C CYS A 322 35.65 -8.10 -9.55
N ASN A 323 35.37 -7.88 -10.83
CA ASN A 323 36.18 -7.05 -11.75
C ASN A 323 37.69 -7.33 -11.68
N GLY A 324 38.08 -8.60 -11.54
CA GLY A 324 39.49 -8.98 -11.46
C GLY A 324 40.12 -8.97 -10.07
N CYS A 325 39.42 -8.45 -9.05
CA CYS A 325 40.02 -8.29 -7.72
C CYS A 325 40.10 -9.58 -6.89
N GLY A 326 39.37 -10.62 -7.31
CA GLY A 326 39.27 -11.90 -6.59
C GLY A 326 38.48 -11.83 -5.28
N SER A 327 38.10 -10.66 -4.81
CA SER A 327 37.39 -10.47 -3.56
C SER A 327 36.23 -9.49 -3.71
N LEU A 328 35.25 -9.63 -2.81
CA LEU A 328 34.06 -8.79 -2.71
C LEU A 328 33.99 -8.19 -1.31
N LEU A 329 33.63 -6.92 -1.22
CA LEU A 329 33.28 -6.26 0.03
C LEU A 329 31.80 -6.47 0.28
N ALA A 330 31.47 -7.22 1.32
CA ALA A 330 30.11 -7.39 1.78
C ALA A 330 29.82 -6.40 2.91
N GLN A 331 28.77 -5.59 2.75
CA GLN A 331 28.35 -4.55 3.68
C GLN A 331 26.88 -4.77 4.04
N SER A 332 26.59 -4.88 5.33
CA SER A 332 25.19 -4.87 5.79
C SER A 332 24.66 -3.43 5.76
N THR A 333 23.52 -3.24 5.12
CA THR A 333 22.80 -1.96 5.03
C THR A 333 21.41 -2.15 5.61
N ALA A 334 21.01 -1.29 6.54
CA ALA A 334 19.65 -1.24 7.03
C ALA A 334 18.75 -0.55 6.00
N HIS A 335 17.66 -1.22 5.65
CA HIS A 335 16.56 -0.66 4.89
C HIS A 335 15.45 -0.30 5.87
N VAL A 336 15.20 1.00 6.04
CA VAL A 336 14.24 1.50 7.01
C VAL A 336 13.11 2.23 6.29
N ARG A 337 11.88 1.84 6.62
CA ARG A 337 10.66 2.33 5.96
C ARG A 337 9.67 2.81 7.01
N TRP A 338 9.28 4.06 6.95
CA TRP A 338 8.17 4.61 7.71
C TRP A 338 6.96 4.73 6.81
N LYS A 339 5.80 4.22 7.23
CA LYS A 339 4.57 4.31 6.43
C LYS A 339 3.33 4.39 7.29
N THR A 340 2.25 4.92 6.72
CA THR A 340 0.97 5.03 7.39
C THR A 340 -0.03 4.04 6.82
N LEU A 341 -0.41 3.06 7.63
CA LEU A 341 -1.54 2.19 7.31
C LEU A 341 -2.84 2.94 7.62
N THR A 342 -3.76 3.00 6.66
CA THR A 342 -4.99 3.80 6.82
C THR A 342 -6.23 2.91 6.67
N ALA A 343 -7.01 2.76 7.74
CA ALA A 343 -8.35 2.20 7.69
C ALA A 343 -9.38 3.32 7.63
N ARG A 344 -10.33 3.25 6.70
CA ARG A 344 -11.42 4.23 6.57
C ARG A 344 -12.77 3.55 6.60
N LYS A 345 -13.75 4.27 7.16
CA LYS A 345 -15.16 3.88 7.12
C LYS A 345 -16.03 5.09 6.88
N VAL A 346 -17.18 4.83 6.26
CA VAL A 346 -18.23 5.82 6.02
C VAL A 346 -19.50 5.35 6.70
N SER A 347 -20.15 6.25 7.44
CA SER A 347 -21.51 6.07 7.94
C SER A 347 -22.41 7.10 7.25
N ALA A 348 -23.09 6.65 6.20
CA ALA A 348 -24.02 7.45 5.42
C ALA A 348 -25.47 7.08 5.75
N THR A 349 -26.34 8.09 5.82
CA THR A 349 -27.79 7.87 5.90
C THR A 349 -28.33 7.36 4.57
N THR A 350 -29.52 6.74 4.57
CA THR A 350 -30.18 6.23 3.35
C THR A 350 -30.28 7.27 2.23
N GLY A 351 -30.39 8.56 2.58
CA GLY A 351 -30.42 9.65 1.61
C GLY A 351 -29.14 9.78 0.79
N ALA A 352 -27.98 9.52 1.40
CA ALA A 352 -26.64 9.63 0.79
C ALA A 352 -26.06 8.29 0.32
N ALA A 353 -26.73 7.15 0.57
CA ALA A 353 -26.25 5.81 0.23
C ALA A 353 -25.98 5.56 -1.26
N SER A 354 -26.46 6.43 -2.17
CA SER A 354 -26.19 6.30 -3.60
C SER A 354 -24.87 6.95 -4.06
N VAL A 355 -24.20 7.66 -3.15
CA VAL A 355 -22.92 8.33 -3.39
C VAL A 355 -21.79 7.38 -2.93
N PRO A 356 -20.77 7.12 -3.76
CA PRO A 356 -19.65 6.26 -3.39
C PRO A 356 -18.81 6.82 -2.24
N ASP A 357 -18.29 5.92 -1.40
CA ASP A 357 -17.43 6.26 -0.25
C ASP A 357 -16.22 7.13 -0.61
N GLU A 358 -15.63 6.90 -1.79
CA GLU A 358 -14.48 7.67 -2.27
C GLU A 358 -14.78 9.14 -2.51
N VAL A 359 -16.05 9.49 -2.76
CA VAL A 359 -16.48 10.89 -2.83
C VAL A 359 -16.43 11.53 -1.44
N PHE A 360 -16.79 10.78 -0.39
CA PHE A 360 -16.75 11.28 0.99
C PHE A 360 -15.32 11.33 1.55
N HIS A 361 -14.46 10.36 1.21
CA HIS A 361 -13.07 10.35 1.66
C HIS A 361 -12.24 11.56 1.20
N ARG A 362 -12.60 12.15 0.06
CA ARG A 362 -11.96 13.35 -0.51
C ARG A 362 -12.69 14.65 -0.19
N ALA A 363 -13.91 14.57 0.35
CA ALA A 363 -14.72 15.72 0.63
C ALA A 363 -14.23 16.46 1.88
N GLN A 364 -14.36 17.79 1.86
CA GLN A 364 -14.04 18.61 3.02
C GLN A 364 -15.18 18.59 4.03
N GLY A 365 -14.87 18.29 5.28
CA GLY A 365 -15.82 18.23 6.39
C GLY A 365 -15.31 18.98 7.63
N VAL A 366 -16.05 18.86 8.73
CA VAL A 366 -15.64 19.33 10.06
C VAL A 366 -15.20 18.14 10.88
N GLN A 367 -14.02 18.26 11.49
CA GLN A 367 -13.50 17.23 12.38
C GLN A 367 -14.24 17.28 13.73
N LEU A 368 -14.82 16.15 14.12
CA LEU A 368 -15.49 15.96 15.41
C LEU A 368 -14.51 15.44 16.48
N CYS A 369 -13.54 14.62 16.08
CA CYS A 369 -12.45 14.21 16.96
C CYS A 369 -11.12 14.03 16.21
N ASN A 370 -10.03 14.29 16.92
CA ASN A 370 -8.65 14.01 16.51
C ASN A 370 -7.89 13.48 17.73
N ILE A 371 -7.83 12.15 17.88
CA ILE A 371 -7.16 11.53 19.02
C ILE A 371 -5.89 10.88 18.51
N GLN A 372 -4.76 11.26 19.09
CA GLN A 372 -3.47 10.63 18.82
C GLN A 372 -3.00 9.90 20.08
N ALA A 373 -2.61 8.64 19.93
CA ALA A 373 -2.09 7.80 21.01
C ALA A 373 -1.15 6.73 20.44
N TYR A 374 -0.38 6.03 21.28
CA TYR A 374 0.37 4.86 20.82
C TYR A 374 -0.57 3.81 20.20
N GLN A 375 -1.71 3.58 20.85
CA GLN A 375 -2.81 2.78 20.33
C GLN A 375 -4.11 3.50 20.65
N CYS A 376 -4.91 3.80 19.64
CA CYS A 376 -6.17 4.52 19.81
C CYS A 376 -7.28 3.59 20.32
N THR A 377 -8.03 4.08 21.31
CA THR A 377 -9.31 3.51 21.71
C THR A 377 -10.46 4.26 21.03
N PRO A 378 -11.68 3.69 21.01
CA PRO A 378 -12.85 4.39 20.51
C PRO A 378 -13.05 5.72 21.27
N ALA A 379 -13.29 6.80 20.52
CA ALA A 379 -13.73 8.09 21.04
C ALA A 379 -15.15 7.98 21.63
N PHE A 380 -15.40 8.77 22.68
CA PHE A 380 -16.69 8.87 23.35
C PHE A 380 -17.38 10.20 23.03
N PHE A 381 -18.62 10.12 22.59
CA PHE A 381 -19.54 11.21 22.28
C PHE A 381 -20.76 11.08 23.21
N ALA A 382 -20.84 11.96 24.22
CA ALA A 382 -21.86 11.88 25.26
C ALA A 382 -23.30 11.88 24.69
N ASP A 383 -23.52 12.68 23.64
CA ASP A 383 -24.85 12.92 23.08
C ASP A 383 -25.14 12.07 21.82
N SER A 384 -24.29 11.09 21.50
CA SER A 384 -24.44 10.31 20.26
C SER A 384 -23.96 8.87 20.39
N TYR A 385 -24.90 7.97 20.72
CA TYR A 385 -24.68 6.53 20.65
C TYR A 385 -24.23 6.05 19.24
N PRO A 386 -24.83 6.50 18.12
CA PRO A 386 -24.38 6.09 16.79
C PRO A 386 -22.91 6.45 16.51
N LEU A 387 -22.44 7.61 16.97
CA LEU A 387 -21.03 8.00 16.81
C LEU A 387 -20.10 7.15 17.67
N ASN A 388 -20.52 6.75 18.88
CA ASN A 388 -19.75 5.81 19.72
C ASN A 388 -19.60 4.44 19.07
N GLN A 389 -20.69 3.94 18.47
CA GLN A 389 -20.65 2.68 17.74
C GLN A 389 -19.74 2.81 16.50
N PHE A 390 -19.91 3.86 15.70
CA PHE A 390 -19.10 4.10 14.52
C PHE A 390 -17.60 4.23 14.85
N SER A 391 -17.28 5.00 15.88
CA SER A 391 -15.97 5.12 16.50
C SER A 391 -15.35 3.75 16.85
N SER A 392 -16.16 2.87 17.45
CA SER A 392 -15.74 1.50 17.79
C SER A 392 -15.49 0.64 16.54
N GLU A 393 -16.34 0.77 15.53
CA GLU A 393 -16.22 0.06 14.26
C GLU A 393 -14.99 0.47 13.44
N ILE A 394 -14.57 1.73 13.51
CA ILE A 394 -13.34 2.24 12.88
C ILE A 394 -12.12 1.64 13.58
N VAL A 395 -12.10 1.70 14.92
CA VAL A 395 -11.00 1.13 15.71
C VAL A 395 -10.90 -0.38 15.53
N ALA A 396 -12.03 -1.08 15.41
CA ALA A 396 -12.07 -2.51 15.11
C ALA A 396 -11.58 -2.85 13.69
N SER A 397 -11.62 -1.89 12.76
CA SER A 397 -11.11 -2.05 11.38
C SER A 397 -9.61 -1.80 11.22
N ARG A 398 -8.87 -1.71 12.34
CA ARG A 398 -7.42 -1.57 12.36
C ARG A 398 -6.74 -2.60 11.46
N LEU A 399 -5.87 -2.10 10.59
CA LEU A 399 -5.13 -2.94 9.65
C LEU A 399 -4.04 -3.76 10.38
N PRO A 400 -3.76 -4.98 9.91
CA PRO A 400 -2.69 -5.79 10.48
C PRO A 400 -1.33 -5.14 10.25
N VAL A 401 -0.50 -5.15 11.29
CA VAL A 401 0.87 -4.62 11.25
C VAL A 401 1.83 -5.73 10.85
N PRO A 402 2.74 -5.51 9.88
CA PRO A 402 3.72 -6.52 9.49
C PRO A 402 4.62 -6.95 10.67
N PRO A 403 5.04 -8.23 10.75
CA PRO A 403 5.87 -8.72 11.87
C PRO A 403 7.24 -8.03 12.00
N SER A 404 7.78 -7.51 10.89
CA SER A 404 9.03 -6.74 10.87
C SER A 404 8.83 -5.26 11.24
N ALA A 405 7.61 -4.84 11.54
CA ALA A 405 7.27 -3.46 11.85
C ALA A 405 7.08 -3.23 13.35
N ARG A 406 7.32 -2.00 13.78
CA ARG A 406 6.90 -1.46 15.09
C ARG A 406 5.88 -0.35 14.88
N VAL A 407 4.82 -0.36 15.70
CA VAL A 407 3.87 0.75 15.76
C VAL A 407 4.53 1.90 16.51
N ILE A 408 4.46 3.09 15.92
CA ILE A 408 4.95 4.32 16.55
C ILE A 408 3.80 5.08 17.19
N SER A 409 2.74 5.31 16.41
CA SER A 409 1.58 6.08 16.86
C SER A 409 0.38 5.74 16.00
N GLU A 410 -0.79 5.87 16.59
CA GLU A 410 -2.07 5.89 15.89
C GLU A 410 -2.72 7.27 15.98
N ARG A 411 -3.54 7.58 14.97
CA ARG A 411 -4.39 8.77 14.92
C ARG A 411 -5.79 8.36 14.48
N HIS A 412 -6.75 8.60 15.35
CA HIS A 412 -8.17 8.33 15.13
C HIS A 412 -8.90 9.64 14.87
N ILE A 413 -9.50 9.74 13.70
CA ILE A 413 -10.18 10.92 13.19
C ILE A 413 -11.62 10.55 12.86
N ILE A 414 -12.57 11.33 13.37
CA ILE A 414 -13.96 11.28 12.92
C ILE A 414 -14.33 12.67 12.45
N SER A 415 -14.85 12.76 11.23
CA SER A 415 -15.31 14.00 10.62
C SER A 415 -16.75 13.85 10.16
N VAL A 416 -17.48 14.97 10.13
CA VAL A 416 -18.79 15.08 9.48
C VAL A 416 -18.63 15.82 8.17
N VAL A 417 -19.08 15.19 7.10
CA VAL A 417 -19.17 15.77 5.76
C VAL A 417 -20.62 16.22 5.56
N PRO A 418 -20.88 17.53 5.39
CA PRO A 418 -22.22 17.99 5.04
C PRO A 418 -22.59 17.46 3.66
N VAL A 419 -23.80 16.92 3.52
CA VAL A 419 -24.30 16.42 2.23
C VAL A 419 -25.73 16.87 2.06
N THR A 420 -26.00 17.60 0.98
CA THR A 420 -27.36 18.04 0.65
C THR A 420 -27.80 17.29 -0.61
N ARG A 421 -28.85 16.49 -0.48
CA ARG A 421 -29.50 15.82 -1.60
C ARG A 421 -30.60 16.72 -2.15
N VAL A 422 -30.53 17.01 -3.43
CA VAL A 422 -31.49 17.87 -4.12
C VAL A 422 -32.22 17.04 -5.16
N THR A 423 -33.55 17.06 -5.11
CA THR A 423 -34.39 16.40 -6.12
C THR A 423 -35.06 17.46 -6.97
N MET A 424 -34.88 17.36 -8.28
CA MET A 424 -35.50 18.24 -9.27
C MET A 424 -36.48 17.45 -10.12
N SER A 425 -37.60 18.08 -10.48
CA SER A 425 -38.61 17.46 -11.33
C SER A 425 -39.16 18.40 -12.40
N HIS A 426 -39.61 17.78 -13.49
CA HIS A 426 -40.35 18.43 -14.56
C HIS A 426 -41.26 17.42 -15.26
N ARG A 427 -42.56 17.71 -15.27
CA ARG A 427 -43.61 16.78 -15.73
C ARG A 427 -43.50 15.44 -14.96
N LYS A 428 -43.46 14.30 -15.66
CA LYS A 428 -43.37 12.96 -15.08
C LYS A 428 -41.92 12.47 -14.86
N ARG A 429 -40.93 13.35 -14.93
CA ARG A 429 -39.51 13.00 -14.78
C ARG A 429 -38.90 13.72 -13.58
N SER A 430 -38.03 13.03 -12.87
CA SER A 430 -37.22 13.58 -11.79
C SER A 430 -35.80 13.02 -11.85
N PHE A 431 -34.87 13.73 -11.23
CA PHE A 431 -33.55 13.21 -10.90
C PHE A 431 -33.08 13.87 -9.60
N SER A 432 -32.12 13.21 -8.94
CA SER A 432 -31.48 13.76 -7.75
C SER A 432 -29.99 13.97 -8.02
N PHE A 433 -29.42 14.96 -7.33
CA PHE A 433 -27.98 15.16 -7.23
C PHE A 433 -27.61 15.51 -5.79
N TYR A 434 -26.32 15.53 -5.52
CA TYR A 434 -25.76 15.74 -4.20
C TYR A 434 -24.77 16.88 -4.23
N VAL A 435 -24.84 17.76 -3.24
CA VAL A 435 -23.78 18.71 -2.93
C VAL A 435 -23.03 18.16 -1.73
N VAL A 436 -21.73 17.92 -1.87
CA VAL A 436 -20.92 17.15 -0.91
C VAL A 436 -19.79 18.01 -0.36
N GLY A 437 -19.70 18.06 0.97
CA GLY A 437 -18.66 18.75 1.71
C GLY A 437 -18.72 20.27 1.63
N TYR A 438 -17.85 20.93 2.39
CA TYR A 438 -17.69 22.39 2.35
C TYR A 438 -17.05 22.89 1.06
N GLY A 439 -16.37 22.01 0.32
CA GLY A 439 -15.94 22.27 -1.06
C GLY A 439 -17.11 22.39 -2.04
N ARG A 440 -18.33 22.02 -1.64
CA ARG A 440 -19.57 22.07 -2.42
C ARG A 440 -19.47 21.30 -3.74
N ASP A 441 -18.81 20.15 -3.70
CA ASP A 441 -18.63 19.28 -4.85
C ASP A 441 -19.98 18.68 -5.27
N VAL A 442 -20.35 18.82 -6.53
CA VAL A 442 -21.59 18.25 -7.05
C VAL A 442 -21.34 16.81 -7.53
N PHE A 443 -22.13 15.86 -7.01
CA PHE A 443 -22.16 14.47 -7.45
C PHE A 443 -23.52 14.14 -8.08
N ILE A 444 -23.51 13.62 -9.31
CA ILE A 444 -24.71 13.22 -10.04
C ILE A 444 -24.48 11.85 -10.68
N ARG A 445 -25.31 10.88 -10.30
CA ARG A 445 -25.30 9.54 -10.90
C ARG A 445 -26.05 9.54 -12.24
N ASP A 446 -27.32 9.91 -12.20
CA ASP A 446 -28.26 9.74 -13.31
C ASP A 446 -28.82 11.08 -13.81
N TYR A 447 -28.03 11.82 -14.59
CA TYR A 447 -28.51 13.06 -15.21
C TYR A 447 -29.52 12.78 -16.36
N PRO A 448 -30.68 13.47 -16.42
CA PRO A 448 -31.79 13.11 -17.32
C PRO A 448 -31.61 13.55 -18.78
N SER A 449 -30.61 14.36 -19.10
CA SER A 449 -30.36 14.85 -20.46
C SER A 449 -28.92 14.59 -20.87
N LYS A 450 -28.60 13.34 -21.21
CA LYS A 450 -27.31 12.92 -21.74
C LYS A 450 -27.44 12.79 -23.27
N PHE A 451 -26.66 13.55 -24.03
CA PHE A 451 -26.59 13.47 -25.49
C PHE A 451 -25.13 13.50 -25.92
N CYS A 452 -24.61 12.37 -26.42
CA CYS A 452 -23.21 12.24 -26.86
C CYS A 452 -23.19 11.79 -28.33
N TRP A 453 -22.54 12.57 -29.20
CA TRP A 453 -22.35 12.23 -30.62
C TRP A 453 -21.10 11.37 -30.90
N GLY A 454 -20.50 10.76 -29.87
CA GLY A 454 -19.32 9.88 -30.00
C GLY A 454 -17.98 10.60 -30.23
N LEU A 455 -17.95 11.93 -30.32
CA LEU A 455 -16.74 12.74 -30.59
C LEU A 455 -16.13 13.41 -29.35
N CYS A 456 -16.69 13.19 -28.15
CA CYS A 456 -16.19 13.80 -26.90
C CYS A 456 -15.50 12.76 -26.01
N ARG A 457 -14.40 13.14 -25.34
CA ARG A 457 -13.62 12.31 -24.39
C ARG A 457 -14.37 11.91 -23.09
N CYS A 458 -15.69 12.07 -23.03
CA CYS A 458 -16.48 11.76 -21.83
C CYS A 458 -16.61 10.27 -21.49
N PHE A 459 -16.09 9.36 -22.33
CA PHE A 459 -16.14 7.91 -22.08
C PHE A 459 -15.26 7.45 -20.90
N GLU A 460 -14.26 8.23 -20.49
CA GLU A 460 -13.37 7.87 -19.37
C GLU A 460 -13.99 8.14 -17.98
N TRP A 461 -15.04 8.95 -17.88
CA TRP A 461 -15.67 9.33 -16.60
C TRP A 461 -16.90 8.46 -16.21
N LEU A 462 -17.27 7.48 -17.02
CA LEU A 462 -18.39 6.56 -16.75
C LEU A 462 -17.93 5.13 -16.39
N GLY A 463 -16.62 4.92 -16.25
CA GLY A 463 -16.01 3.64 -15.87
C GLY A 463 -15.07 3.78 -14.68
N ASN A 464 -15.64 4.06 -13.50
CA ASN A 464 -15.15 3.62 -12.19
C ASN A 464 -16.23 3.86 -11.14
#